data_AF-A0AAP6B7A1-F1
#
_entry.id   AF-A0AAP6B7A1-F1
#
_cell.length_a   1.000
_cell.length_b   1.000
_cell.length_c   1.000
_cell.angle_alpha   90.00
_cell.angle_beta   90.00
_cell.angle_gamma   90.00
#
_symmetry.space_group_name_H-M   'P 1'
#
loop_
_entity.id
_entity.type
_entity.pdbx_description
1 polymer ?
#
loop_
_entity_poly.entity_id
_entity_poly.type
_entity_poly.pdbx_seq_one_letter_code
_entity_poly.pdbx_strand_id
1 'polypeptide(L)' 'MTTPPEPPENPPHTHAATLYRDWLVHAASCKGTCRMQGVDCEEARHLREEYRAASDAMRAFPEA' A
#
# COMPACT_ATOMS: atom_id res chain seq x y z
N MET A 1 33.18 18.03 7.02
CA MET A 1 32.56 16.72 6.79
C MET A 1 31.07 16.96 6.76
N THR A 2 30.45 16.92 5.59
CA THR A 2 28.99 17.09 5.44
C THR A 2 28.39 15.70 5.43
N THR A 3 27.66 15.34 6.47
CA THR A 3 26.93 14.08 6.54
C THR A 3 25.91 14.04 5.40
N PRO A 4 25.87 12.99 4.56
CA PRO A 4 24.82 12.86 3.56
C PRO A 4 23.46 12.72 4.25
N PRO A 5 22.38 13.29 3.69
CA PRO A 5 21.04 13.14 4.24
C PRO A 5 20.69 11.66 4.28
N GLU A 6 20.14 11.21 5.41
CA GLU A 6 19.64 9.85 5.56
C GLU A 6 18.58 9.60 4.47
N PRO A 7 18.66 8.48 3.72
CA PRO A 7 17.62 8.15 2.76
C PRO A 7 16.28 8.04 3.50
N PRO A 8 15.17 8.48 2.88
CA PRO A 8 13.86 8.42 3.52
C PRO A 8 13.59 6.99 4.00
N GLU A 9 13.21 6.85 5.27
CA GLU A 9 13.08 5.56 5.98
C GLU A 9 12.13 4.57 5.28
N ASN A 10 11.32 5.05 4.32
CA ASN A 10 10.61 4.22 3.37
C ASN A 10 10.62 4.89 1.98
N PRO A 11 11.37 4.35 1.00
CA PRO A 11 11.15 4.72 -0.39
C PRO A 11 9.67 4.56 -0.74
N PRO A 12 9.07 5.44 -1.57
CA PRO A 12 7.65 5.35 -1.94
C PRO A 12 7.27 3.98 -2.54
N HIS A 13 8.23 3.32 -3.18
CA HIS A 13 8.14 1.91 -3.61
C HIS A 13 7.89 0.92 -2.45
N THR A 14 8.54 1.11 -1.31
CA THR A 14 8.39 0.29 -0.11
C THR A 14 7.02 0.50 0.53
N HIS A 15 6.51 1.73 0.51
CA HIS A 15 5.19 2.05 1.06
C HIS A 15 4.05 1.38 0.27
N ALA A 16 4.04 1.51 -1.06
CA ALA A 16 3.02 0.86 -1.90
C ALA A 16 3.10 -0.68 -1.84
N ALA A 17 4.31 -1.24 -1.78
CA ALA A 17 4.51 -2.68 -1.61
C ALA A 17 3.99 -3.20 -0.26
N THR A 18 4.15 -2.40 0.81
CA THR A 18 3.65 -2.73 2.14
C THR A 18 2.12 -2.75 2.17
N LEU A 19 1.48 -1.70 1.65
CA LEU A 19 0.02 -1.63 1.54
C LEU A 19 -0.57 -2.77 0.70
N TYR A 20 0.08 -3.14 -0.40
CA TYR A 20 -0.33 -4.28 -1.21
C TYR A 20 -0.25 -5.60 -0.42
N ARG A 21 0.83 -5.80 0.35
CA ARG A 21 1.01 -6.98 1.18
C ARG A 21 -0.02 -7.04 2.30
N ASP A 22 -0.28 -5.94 3.00
CA ASP A 22 -1.29 -5.86 4.06
C ASP A 22 -2.69 -6.16 3.52
N TRP A 23 -3.04 -5.63 2.35
CA TRP A 23 -4.30 -5.94 1.69
C TRP A 23 -4.45 -7.45 1.41
N LEU A 24 -3.41 -8.11 0.88
CA LEU A 24 -3.43 -9.55 0.63
C LEU A 24 -3.56 -10.38 1.91
N VAL A 25 -2.82 -10.01 2.96
CA VAL A 25 -2.88 -10.68 4.28
C VAL A 25 -4.26 -10.54 4.90
N HIS A 26 -4.83 -9.33 4.83
CA HIS A 26 -6.18 -9.06 5.32
C HIS A 26 -7.22 -9.86 4.55
N ALA A 27 -7.18 -9.82 3.21
CA ALA A 27 -8.10 -10.58 2.36
C ALA A 27 -8.01 -12.10 2.60
N ALA A 28 -6.82 -12.62 2.86
CA ALA A 28 -6.59 -14.03 3.18
C ALA A 28 -7.11 -14.43 4.57
N SER A 29 -7.01 -13.52 5.55
CA SER A 29 -7.44 -13.74 6.94
C SER A 29 -8.94 -13.52 7.12
N CYS A 30 -9.52 -12.62 6.34
CA CYS A 30 -10.90 -12.15 6.48
C CYS A 30 -11.91 -12.99 5.66
N LYS A 31 -11.68 -14.31 5.55
CA LYS A 31 -12.48 -15.28 4.76
C LYS A 31 -13.98 -15.33 5.12
N GLY A 32 -14.40 -14.76 6.25
CA GLY A 32 -15.79 -14.72 6.69
C GLY A 32 -16.52 -13.39 6.43
N THR A 33 -15.80 -12.27 6.24
CA THR A 33 -16.40 -10.92 6.28
C THR A 33 -16.02 -10.08 5.05
N CYS A 34 -14.81 -10.25 4.50
CA CYS A 34 -14.28 -9.39 3.43
C CYS A 34 -14.56 -9.85 2.01
N ARG A 35 -15.26 -10.97 1.84
CA ARG A 35 -15.58 -11.50 0.51
C ARG A 35 -17.01 -12.02 0.45
N MET A 36 -17.89 -11.51 1.33
CA MET A 36 -19.31 -11.72 1.20
C MET A 36 -19.75 -11.03 -0.10
N GLN A 37 -20.12 -11.84 -1.10
CA GLN A 37 -20.59 -11.38 -2.41
C GLN A 37 -19.59 -10.57 -3.25
N GLY A 38 -18.28 -10.73 -3.00
CA GLY A 38 -17.24 -10.05 -3.78
C GLY A 38 -17.01 -8.59 -3.40
N VAL A 39 -17.55 -8.13 -2.27
CA VAL A 39 -17.29 -6.80 -1.70
C VAL A 39 -16.21 -6.92 -0.61
N ASP A 40 -15.12 -6.17 -0.78
CA ASP A 40 -14.08 -5.99 0.23
C ASP A 40 -14.71 -5.38 1.51
N CYS A 41 -14.27 -5.78 2.71
CA CYS A 41 -14.70 -5.06 3.92
C CYS A 41 -14.14 -3.63 3.93
N GLU A 42 -14.58 -2.81 4.87
CA GLU A 42 -14.11 -1.42 5.00
C GLU A 42 -12.58 -1.31 5.09
N GLU A 43 -11.93 -2.17 5.88
CA GLU A 43 -10.46 -2.19 6.03
C GLU A 43 -9.75 -2.62 4.74
N ALA A 44 -10.25 -3.67 4.08
CA ALA A 44 -9.70 -4.11 2.80
C ALA A 44 -9.90 -3.06 1.68
N ARG A 45 -11.01 -2.32 1.71
CA ARG A 45 -11.26 -1.18 0.82
C ARG A 45 -10.27 -0.06 1.09
N HIS A 46 -10.06 0.29 2.36
CA HIS A 46 -9.14 1.35 2.76
C HIS A 46 -7.70 1.04 2.30
N LEU A 47 -7.20 -0.16 2.60
CA LEU A 47 -5.87 -0.61 2.17
C LEU A 47 -5.70 -0.56 0.65
N ARG A 48 -6.75 -0.90 -0.10
CA ARG A 48 -6.74 -0.86 -1.58
C ARG A 48 -6.74 0.57 -2.12
N GLU A 49 -7.48 1.48 -1.49
CA GLU A 49 -7.52 2.90 -1.83
C GLU A 49 -6.17 3.57 -1.57
N GLU A 50 -5.55 3.30 -0.42
CA GLU A 50 -4.21 3.79 -0.08
C GLU A 50 -3.14 3.23 -1.01
N TYR A 51 -3.19 1.93 -1.33
CA TYR A 51 -2.29 1.33 -2.32
C TYR A 51 -2.42 2.02 -3.69
N ARG A 52 -3.65 2.34 -4.10
CA ARG A 52 -3.91 3.07 -5.35
C ARG A 52 -3.32 4.47 -5.31
N ALA A 53 -3.55 5.22 -4.23
CA ALA A 53 -2.99 6.56 -4.07
C ALA A 53 -1.46 6.54 -4.06
N ALA A 54 -0.84 5.57 -3.38
CA ALA A 54 0.60 5.38 -3.36
C ALA A 54 1.17 4.99 -4.74
N SER A 55 0.49 4.10 -5.47
CA SER A 55 0.89 3.74 -6.84
C SER A 55 0.73 4.89 -7.82
N ASP A 56 -0.34 5.67 -7.69
CA ASP A 56 -0.58 6.84 -8.54
C ASP A 56 0.47 7.92 -8.29
N ALA A 57 0.83 8.17 -7.03
CA ALA A 57 1.92 9.07 -6.66
C ALA A 57 3.26 8.63 -7.27
N MET A 58 3.59 7.33 -7.23
CA MET A 58 4.79 6.80 -7.91
C MET A 58 4.73 6.95 -9.44
N ARG A 59 3.54 6.80 -10.04
CA ARG A 59 3.38 6.96 -11.49
C ARG A 59 3.46 8.43 -11.92
N ALA A 60 2.98 9.35 -11.08
CA ALA A 60 3.02 10.79 -11.33
C ALA A 60 4.43 11.36 -11.15
N PHE A 61 5.24 10.75 -10.29
CA PHE A 61 6.65 11.07 -10.07
C PHE A 61 7.53 9.85 -10.33
N PRO A 62 7.68 9.43 -11.61
CA PRO A 62 8.68 8.44 -11.94
C PRO A 62 10.03 9.07 -11.56
N GLU A 63 10.75 8.46 -10.62
CA GLU A 63 12.10 8.89 -10.26
C GLU A 63 12.90 9.11 -11.56
N ALA A 64 13.37 10.35 -11.75
CA ALA A 64 14.07 10.81 -12.96
C ALA A 64 15.48 10.23 -13.06
#